data_AF-A0A6P4CIT2-F1
#
_entry.id   AF-A0A6P4CIT2-F1
#
_cell.length_a   1.000
_cell.length_b   1.000
_cell.length_c   1.000
_cell.angle_alpha   90.00
_cell.angle_beta   90.00
_cell.angle_gamma   90.00
#
_symmetry.space_group_name_H-M   'P 1'
#
loop_
_entity.id
_entity.type
_entity.pdbx_description
1 polymer ?
#
loop_
_entity_poly.entity_id
_entity_poly.type
_entity_poly.pdbx_seq_one_letter_code
_entity_poly.pdbx_strand_id
1 'polypeptide(L)'
;MGATFTFVNRCDYTVWPGILANAGSPALDSTGFELPKATSRTFQAPTGWSGRFWGRTGCNFDGSGSGSCLTGDCGSGQMECNGAGAAPPATLAEFTLGTGGQDFYDVSLVDGYNLPMIVEGSGGSGQCASTGCTSDLNQQCPSELKALDGSACKSACEAFGSPEYCCSGAYGSPSTCRPSIYSEMFKAACPRSYSYAYDDATSTFTCTGADYTVTFCPSSPSQKSSRDTTPMSSTTPTIGSGIGTPMTPTTPMASGTGIGTQTGTGTGIGTGSTGSQEGAGFAYTGAGVGVDPGLGYSSSVTGSGSGSGSGEAMLADGSYLAGLAMGDSPRRTTFSSAFLYSASFFLILSCYFL
;
A
#
# COMPACT_ATOMS: atom_id res chain seq x y z
N MET A 1 -8.68 -18.74 -19.77
CA MET A 1 -7.21 -18.88 -19.64
C MET A 1 -6.81 -18.22 -18.34
N GLY A 2 -5.70 -18.61 -17.73
CA GLY A 2 -5.16 -17.94 -16.55
C GLY A 2 -4.59 -16.55 -16.89
N ALA A 3 -3.85 -15.96 -15.95
CA ALA A 3 -3.17 -14.67 -16.16
C ALA A 3 -1.66 -14.81 -15.96
N THR A 4 -0.91 -14.05 -16.75
CA THR A 4 0.53 -13.88 -16.59
C THR A 4 0.79 -12.72 -15.63
N PHE A 5 1.55 -12.96 -14.57
CA PHE A 5 2.05 -11.91 -13.67
C PHE A 5 3.51 -11.60 -13.97
N THR A 6 3.82 -10.36 -14.34
CA THR A 6 5.19 -9.89 -14.53
C THR A 6 5.59 -8.94 -13.40
N PHE A 7 6.59 -9.33 -12.62
CA PHE A 7 7.17 -8.52 -11.56
C PHE A 7 8.32 -7.70 -12.14
N VAL A 8 8.33 -6.39 -11.90
CA VAL A 8 9.37 -5.48 -12.39
C VAL A 8 9.94 -4.71 -11.22
N ASN A 9 11.25 -4.78 -11.02
CA ASN A 9 11.93 -3.96 -10.03
C ASN A 9 12.53 -2.72 -10.69
N ARG A 10 11.92 -1.54 -10.44
CA ARG A 10 12.49 -0.24 -10.83
C ARG A 10 13.13 0.50 -9.66
N CYS A 11 13.19 -0.09 -8.47
CA CYS A 11 13.93 0.47 -7.35
C CYS A 11 15.43 0.49 -7.69
N ASP A 12 16.19 1.35 -7.03
CA ASP A 12 17.65 1.42 -7.17
C ASP A 12 18.39 0.37 -6.32
N TYR A 13 17.66 -0.50 -5.64
CA TYR A 13 18.11 -1.63 -4.84
C TYR A 13 17.38 -2.93 -5.23
N THR A 14 17.89 -4.08 -4.77
CA THR A 14 17.23 -5.38 -4.91
C THR A 14 15.99 -5.46 -4.04
N VAL A 15 14.90 -5.99 -4.60
CA VAL A 15 13.67 -6.34 -3.88
C VAL A 15 13.56 -7.86 -3.85
N TRP A 16 13.00 -8.42 -2.79
CA TRP A 16 12.68 -9.85 -2.74
C TRP A 16 11.17 -10.03 -2.68
N PRO A 17 10.48 -10.19 -3.82
CA PRO A 17 9.04 -10.37 -3.79
C PRO A 17 8.64 -11.62 -3.00
N GLY A 18 7.49 -11.52 -2.32
CA GLY A 18 6.79 -12.63 -1.70
C GLY A 18 5.46 -12.87 -2.42
N ILE A 19 5.06 -14.13 -2.46
CA ILE A 19 3.81 -14.58 -3.09
C ILE A 19 3.07 -15.46 -2.09
N LEU A 20 1.82 -15.10 -1.80
CA LEU A 20 0.90 -15.92 -1.02
C LEU A 20 -0.35 -16.22 -1.84
N ALA A 21 -0.58 -17.48 -2.15
CA ALA A 21 -1.87 -17.94 -2.65
C ALA A 21 -2.88 -18.01 -1.50
N ASN A 22 -4.12 -17.59 -1.76
CA ASN A 22 -5.20 -17.70 -0.79
C ASN A 22 -5.67 -19.15 -0.63
N ALA A 23 -6.41 -19.42 0.45
CA ALA A 23 -7.00 -20.74 0.68
C ALA A 23 -7.82 -21.19 -0.54
N GLY A 24 -7.57 -22.41 -1.01
CA GLY A 24 -8.22 -22.97 -2.21
C GLY A 24 -7.55 -22.62 -3.53
N SER A 25 -6.59 -21.68 -3.55
CA SER A 25 -5.75 -21.42 -4.72
C SER A 25 -4.44 -22.20 -4.64
N PRO A 26 -3.92 -22.74 -5.76
CA PRO A 26 -2.63 -23.40 -5.77
C PRO A 26 -1.48 -22.39 -5.59
N ALA A 27 -0.38 -22.86 -5.01
CA ALA A 27 0.88 -22.12 -5.05
C ALA A 27 1.33 -21.94 -6.51
N LEU A 28 1.96 -20.80 -6.79
CA LEU A 28 2.65 -20.57 -8.07
C LEU A 28 4.03 -21.26 -8.04
N ASP A 29 4.80 -21.15 -9.12
CA ASP A 29 6.12 -21.79 -9.24
C ASP A 29 7.15 -21.34 -8.18
N SER A 30 6.87 -20.27 -7.44
CA SER A 30 7.62 -19.80 -6.28
C SER A 30 6.69 -19.04 -5.32
N THR A 31 7.04 -19.03 -4.04
CA THR A 31 6.42 -18.23 -2.98
C THR A 31 7.30 -17.05 -2.54
N GLY A 32 8.54 -16.97 -3.03
CA GLY A 32 9.41 -15.83 -2.80
C GLY A 32 10.75 -15.94 -3.52
N PHE A 33 11.26 -14.82 -4.05
CA PHE A 33 12.46 -14.82 -4.88
C PHE A 33 13.23 -13.50 -4.81
N GLU A 34 14.48 -13.50 -5.26
CA GLU A 34 15.27 -12.29 -5.46
C GLU A 34 14.94 -11.64 -6.82
N LEU A 35 14.74 -10.32 -6.80
CA LEU A 35 14.51 -9.52 -8.00
C LEU A 35 15.49 -8.33 -8.01
N PRO A 36 16.67 -8.47 -8.65
CA PRO A 36 17.67 -7.41 -8.73
C PRO A 36 17.14 -6.14 -9.41
N LYS A 37 17.82 -5.01 -9.16
CA LYS A 37 17.52 -3.73 -9.80
C LYS A 37 17.37 -3.85 -11.31
N ALA A 38 16.34 -3.20 -11.86
CA ALA A 38 16.06 -3.12 -13.30
C ALA A 38 15.87 -4.48 -13.99
N THR A 39 15.48 -5.50 -13.23
CA THR A 39 15.13 -6.82 -13.76
C THR A 39 13.64 -7.10 -13.63
N SER A 40 13.19 -8.15 -14.31
CA SER A 40 11.81 -8.63 -14.26
C SER A 40 11.76 -10.15 -14.19
N ARG A 41 10.70 -10.68 -13.59
CA ARG A 41 10.40 -12.12 -13.55
C ARG A 41 8.91 -12.35 -13.75
N THR A 42 8.56 -13.43 -14.44
CA THR A 42 7.18 -13.73 -14.80
C THR A 42 6.71 -15.06 -14.19
N PHE A 43 5.44 -15.12 -13.82
CA PHE A 43 4.75 -16.31 -13.33
C PHE A 43 3.42 -16.49 -14.04
N GLN A 44 2.99 -17.74 -14.18
CA GLN A 44 1.67 -18.10 -14.69
C GLN A 44 0.76 -18.46 -13.53
N ALA A 45 -0.39 -17.78 -13.43
CA ALA A 45 -1.43 -18.14 -12.47
C ALA A 45 -2.60 -18.80 -13.20
N PRO A 46 -3.20 -19.86 -12.63
CA PRO A 46 -4.36 -20.48 -13.23
C PRO A 46 -5.59 -19.55 -13.19
N THR A 47 -6.59 -19.86 -14.01
CA THR A 47 -7.90 -19.19 -13.92
C THR A 47 -8.51 -19.44 -12.53
N GLY A 48 -9.22 -18.46 -11.97
CA GLY A 48 -9.75 -18.58 -10.61
C GLY A 48 -8.72 -18.36 -9.49
N TRP A 49 -7.45 -18.10 -9.81
CA TRP A 49 -6.43 -17.90 -8.77
C TRP A 49 -6.69 -16.63 -7.96
N SER A 50 -6.57 -16.74 -6.64
CA SER A 50 -6.64 -15.63 -5.71
C SER A 50 -5.43 -15.64 -4.79
N GLY A 51 -4.89 -14.46 -4.49
CA GLY A 51 -3.71 -14.32 -3.65
C GLY A 51 -3.20 -12.90 -3.61
N ARG A 52 -2.03 -12.74 -3.01
CA ARG A 52 -1.38 -11.45 -2.82
C ARG A 52 0.12 -11.51 -3.05
N PHE A 53 0.65 -10.36 -3.44
CA PHE A 53 2.07 -10.13 -3.65
C PHE A 53 2.55 -8.93 -2.84
N TRP A 54 3.83 -8.93 -2.47
CA TRP A 54 4.48 -7.79 -1.82
C TRP A 54 5.97 -7.79 -2.15
N GLY A 55 6.64 -6.67 -1.89
CA GLY A 55 8.10 -6.58 -1.98
C GLY A 55 8.74 -6.55 -0.59
N ARG A 56 9.77 -7.37 -0.37
CA ARG A 56 10.63 -7.30 0.82
C ARG A 56 11.88 -6.48 0.54
N THR A 57 12.37 -5.76 1.56
CA THR A 57 13.57 -4.91 1.45
C THR A 57 14.56 -5.16 2.57
N GLY A 58 15.83 -4.81 2.33
CA GLY A 58 16.90 -4.98 3.32
C GLY A 58 17.14 -6.44 3.70
N CYS A 59 16.99 -7.36 2.73
CA CYS A 59 17.14 -8.79 2.98
C CYS A 59 18.60 -9.24 2.97
N ASN A 60 18.90 -10.24 3.78
CA ASN A 60 20.19 -10.92 3.81
C ASN A 60 19.95 -12.44 3.81
N PHE A 61 20.03 -13.05 2.63
CA PHE A 61 19.93 -14.50 2.46
C PHE A 61 21.32 -15.07 2.14
N ASP A 62 21.67 -16.19 2.77
CA ASP A 62 22.90 -16.91 2.46
C ASP A 62 22.76 -17.75 1.17
N GLY A 63 23.83 -18.47 0.80
CA GLY A 63 23.84 -19.32 -0.39
C GLY A 63 22.86 -20.50 -0.37
N SER A 64 22.26 -20.81 0.80
CA SER A 64 21.18 -21.80 0.93
C SER A 64 19.79 -21.18 0.80
N GLY A 65 19.69 -19.85 0.69
CA GLY A 65 18.44 -19.11 0.72
C GLY A 65 17.91 -18.86 2.13
N SER A 66 18.70 -19.10 3.18
CA SER A 66 18.31 -18.88 4.59
C SER A 66 18.61 -17.46 5.02
N GLY A 67 17.69 -16.80 5.72
CA GLY A 67 17.86 -15.39 6.09
C GLY A 67 16.57 -14.69 6.51
N SER A 68 16.61 -13.36 6.51
CA SER A 68 15.48 -12.50 6.84
C SER A 68 15.56 -11.15 6.12
N CYS A 69 14.45 -10.42 6.17
CA CYS A 69 14.29 -9.08 5.62
C CYS A 69 13.97 -8.03 6.69
N LEU A 70 14.28 -6.77 6.40
CA LEU A 70 13.95 -5.65 7.27
C LEU A 70 12.46 -5.31 7.21
N THR A 71 11.90 -5.22 5.99
CA THR A 71 10.46 -4.94 5.77
C THR A 71 9.80 -6.08 5.01
N GLY A 72 8.52 -6.33 5.30
CA GLY A 72 7.70 -7.34 4.63
C GLY A 72 8.18 -8.79 4.82
N ASP A 73 9.08 -9.06 5.77
CA ASP A 73 9.58 -10.41 6.03
C ASP A 73 8.43 -11.37 6.30
N CYS A 74 8.48 -12.57 5.73
CA CYS A 74 7.40 -13.55 5.88
C CYS A 74 7.63 -14.55 7.03
N GLY A 75 8.72 -14.40 7.80
CA GLY A 75 8.99 -15.20 8.98
C GLY A 75 9.23 -16.69 8.72
N SER A 76 9.42 -17.08 7.46
CA SER A 76 9.79 -18.46 7.07
C SER A 76 11.26 -18.76 7.37
N GLY A 77 12.08 -17.73 7.57
CA GLY A 77 13.53 -17.84 7.69
C GLY A 77 14.22 -18.19 6.36
N GLN A 78 13.50 -18.11 5.24
CA GLN A 78 13.94 -18.52 3.90
C GLN A 78 13.54 -17.48 2.85
N MET A 79 14.20 -17.50 1.70
CA MET A 79 13.81 -16.66 0.55
C MET A 79 12.39 -17.01 0.09
N GLU A 80 12.04 -18.30 0.08
CA GLU A 80 10.68 -18.78 -0.14
C GLU A 80 9.81 -18.51 1.10
N CYS A 81 8.61 -17.97 0.90
CA CYS A 81 7.69 -17.67 2.00
C CYS A 81 6.86 -18.87 2.47
N ASN A 82 6.82 -19.95 1.70
CA ASN A 82 6.27 -21.26 2.11
C ASN A 82 4.84 -21.17 2.69
N GLY A 83 4.00 -20.33 2.09
CA GLY A 83 2.61 -20.11 2.53
C GLY A 83 2.45 -19.13 3.70
N ALA A 84 3.53 -18.49 4.16
CA ALA A 84 3.44 -17.39 5.12
C ALA A 84 3.22 -16.04 4.42
N GLY A 85 2.45 -15.16 5.06
CA GLY A 85 2.24 -13.78 4.62
C GLY A 85 3.33 -12.82 5.11
N ALA A 86 3.33 -11.60 4.58
CA ALA A 86 4.21 -10.53 5.03
C ALA A 86 3.93 -10.14 6.48
N ALA A 87 4.97 -9.88 7.27
CA ALA A 87 4.86 -9.13 8.50
C ALA A 87 4.65 -7.63 8.18
N PRO A 88 3.57 -7.00 8.65
CA PRO A 88 3.36 -5.56 8.47
C PRO A 88 4.45 -4.71 9.14
N PRO A 89 4.77 -3.51 8.60
CA PRO A 89 4.09 -2.86 7.48
C PRO A 89 4.52 -3.38 6.10
N ALA A 90 3.55 -3.60 5.21
CA ALA A 90 3.81 -4.03 3.85
C ALA A 90 2.74 -3.52 2.87
N THR A 91 3.20 -2.99 1.74
CA THR A 91 2.34 -2.63 0.61
C THR A 91 1.94 -3.93 -0.11
N LEU A 92 0.65 -4.18 -0.30
CA LEU A 92 0.14 -5.42 -0.87
C LEU A 92 -0.47 -5.17 -2.26
N ALA A 93 -0.26 -6.10 -3.19
CA ALA A 93 -1.01 -6.17 -4.44
C ALA A 93 -1.87 -7.43 -4.39
N GLU A 94 -3.18 -7.26 -4.46
CA GLU A 94 -4.17 -8.31 -4.18
C GLU A 94 -4.94 -8.64 -5.46
N PHE A 95 -5.23 -9.93 -5.67
CA PHE A 95 -5.86 -10.40 -6.89
C PHE A 95 -6.88 -11.51 -6.59
N THR A 96 -7.97 -11.48 -7.34
CA THR A 96 -8.90 -12.60 -7.53
C THR A 96 -9.24 -12.68 -9.00
N LEU A 97 -8.68 -13.67 -9.69
CA LEU A 97 -8.90 -13.90 -11.11
C LEU A 97 -10.23 -14.62 -11.35
N GLY A 98 -10.97 -14.21 -12.36
CA GLY A 98 -12.21 -14.84 -12.77
C GLY A 98 -12.00 -16.22 -13.41
N THR A 99 -13.05 -17.04 -13.37
CA THR A 99 -13.14 -18.31 -14.11
C THR A 99 -13.83 -18.10 -15.48
N GLY A 100 -13.24 -17.24 -16.31
CA GLY A 100 -13.89 -16.71 -17.52
C GLY A 100 -14.83 -15.52 -17.24
N GLY A 101 -14.81 -15.02 -16.00
CA GLY A 101 -15.44 -13.77 -15.58
C GLY A 101 -14.43 -12.63 -15.42
N GLN A 102 -14.86 -11.61 -14.68
CA GLN A 102 -14.05 -10.45 -14.35
C GLN A 102 -13.04 -10.78 -13.25
N ASP A 103 -11.82 -10.27 -13.41
CA ASP A 103 -10.79 -10.26 -12.38
C ASP A 103 -10.99 -9.01 -11.50
N PHE A 104 -10.64 -9.15 -10.23
CA PHE A 104 -10.58 -8.07 -9.26
C PHE A 104 -9.15 -7.94 -8.76
N TYR A 105 -8.65 -6.71 -8.70
CA TYR A 105 -7.31 -6.43 -8.22
C TYR A 105 -7.19 -5.03 -7.64
N ASP A 106 -6.25 -4.89 -6.72
CA ASP A 106 -5.98 -3.64 -6.04
C ASP A 106 -4.55 -3.60 -5.49
N VAL A 107 -4.10 -2.41 -5.11
CA VAL A 107 -2.97 -2.24 -4.20
C VAL A 107 -3.50 -1.70 -2.88
N SER A 108 -3.14 -2.37 -1.79
CA SER A 108 -3.65 -2.14 -0.46
C SER A 108 -2.58 -1.67 0.50
N LEU A 109 -2.94 -0.66 1.30
CA LEU A 109 -2.16 -0.07 2.39
C LEU A 109 -2.78 -0.36 3.76
N VAL A 110 -3.75 -1.28 3.81
CA VAL A 110 -4.42 -1.69 5.06
C VAL A 110 -3.41 -2.25 6.05
N ASP A 111 -2.44 -3.01 5.55
CA ASP A 111 -1.30 -3.54 6.32
C ASP A 111 -0.11 -2.58 6.34
N GLY A 112 -0.34 -1.30 6.03
CA GLY A 112 0.69 -0.27 6.01
C GLY A 112 1.45 -0.17 4.69
N TYR A 113 2.62 0.47 4.74
CA TYR A 113 3.44 0.80 3.59
C TYR A 113 4.91 0.56 3.87
N ASN A 114 5.64 0.06 2.88
CA ASN A 114 7.10 -0.08 2.95
C ASN A 114 7.80 0.41 1.69
N LEU A 115 7.20 0.27 0.50
CA LEU A 115 7.77 0.71 -0.77
C LEU A 115 6.68 1.01 -1.82
N PRO A 116 6.93 1.92 -2.78
CA PRO A 116 5.94 2.26 -3.79
C PRO A 116 5.68 1.08 -4.74
N MET A 117 4.42 0.84 -5.07
CA MET A 117 4.01 -0.28 -5.93
C MET A 117 2.81 0.11 -6.77
N ILE A 118 2.81 -0.32 -8.03
CA ILE A 118 1.64 -0.26 -8.92
C ILE A 118 1.37 -1.61 -9.57
N VAL A 119 0.11 -1.80 -9.96
CA VAL A 119 -0.36 -2.88 -10.82
C VAL A 119 -0.94 -2.27 -12.09
N GLU A 120 -0.60 -2.84 -13.24
CA GLU A 120 -1.11 -2.46 -14.56
C GLU A 120 -1.64 -3.71 -15.29
N GLY A 121 -2.90 -3.68 -15.70
CA GLY A 121 -3.50 -4.73 -16.55
C GLY A 121 -3.22 -4.48 -18.03
N SER A 122 -3.01 -5.53 -18.81
CA SER A 122 -2.67 -5.47 -20.24
C SER A 122 -3.36 -6.57 -21.04
N GLY A 123 -3.73 -6.28 -22.29
CA GLY A 123 -4.36 -7.24 -23.20
C GLY A 123 -5.81 -7.61 -22.93
N GLY A 124 -6.37 -7.22 -21.78
CA GLY A 124 -7.76 -7.50 -21.39
C GLY A 124 -8.77 -6.46 -21.87
N SER A 125 -9.99 -6.60 -21.37
CA SER A 125 -11.15 -5.74 -21.66
C SER A 125 -11.87 -5.29 -20.38
N GLY A 126 -12.61 -4.19 -20.45
CA GLY A 126 -13.21 -3.54 -19.28
C GLY A 126 -12.47 -2.26 -18.90
N GLN A 127 -12.45 -1.92 -17.60
CA GLN A 127 -11.74 -0.73 -17.13
C GLN A 127 -10.22 -0.91 -17.19
N CYS A 128 -9.72 -2.05 -16.68
CA CYS A 128 -8.31 -2.42 -16.69
C CYS A 128 -7.36 -1.30 -16.21
N ALA A 129 -7.85 -0.47 -15.30
CA ALA A 129 -7.14 0.72 -14.90
C ALA A 129 -6.00 0.37 -13.93
N SER A 130 -4.92 1.14 -13.94
CA SER A 130 -3.79 0.92 -13.03
C SER A 130 -4.19 1.21 -11.57
N THR A 131 -3.63 0.50 -10.61
CA THR A 131 -3.82 0.75 -9.17
C THR A 131 -2.47 0.82 -8.48
N GLY A 132 -2.37 1.52 -7.36
CA GLY A 132 -1.11 1.64 -6.64
C GLY A 132 -0.83 2.98 -6.01
N CYS A 133 0.33 2.99 -5.36
CA CYS A 133 0.92 4.18 -4.78
C CYS A 133 2.28 4.47 -5.42
N THR A 134 2.37 5.61 -6.10
CA THR A 134 3.59 6.15 -6.70
C THR A 134 4.36 7.09 -5.75
N SER A 135 3.68 7.59 -4.71
CA SER A 135 4.24 8.45 -3.66
C SER A 135 5.10 7.63 -2.70
N ASP A 136 6.17 8.23 -2.18
CA ASP A 136 6.92 7.68 -1.05
C ASP A 136 6.23 8.09 0.26
N LEU A 137 5.41 7.19 0.79
CA LEU A 137 4.68 7.40 2.05
C LEU A 137 5.62 7.40 3.27
N ASN A 138 6.81 6.80 3.18
CA ASN A 138 7.76 6.83 4.29
C ASN A 138 8.23 8.26 4.61
N GLN A 139 8.33 9.14 3.60
CA GLN A 139 8.68 10.55 3.79
C GLN A 139 7.57 11.38 4.47
N GLN A 140 6.32 10.92 4.34
CA GLN A 140 5.13 11.62 4.85
C GLN A 140 4.55 10.93 6.09
N CYS A 141 5.15 9.83 6.52
CA CYS A 141 4.66 9.02 7.63
C CYS A 141 4.68 9.82 8.94
N PRO A 142 3.56 9.94 9.67
CA PRO A 142 3.52 10.54 11.00
C PRO A 142 4.42 9.79 11.97
N SER A 143 4.95 10.52 12.96
CA SER A 143 5.85 9.98 13.97
C SER A 143 5.36 8.70 14.65
N GLU A 144 4.07 8.66 14.96
CA GLU A 144 3.37 7.59 15.65
C GLU A 144 3.12 6.35 14.79
N LEU A 145 3.23 6.48 13.45
CA LEU A 145 3.12 5.39 12.50
C LEU A 145 4.47 4.92 11.95
N LYS A 146 5.55 5.70 12.13
CA LYS A 146 6.89 5.34 11.66
C LYS A 146 7.35 4.01 12.29
N ALA A 147 7.91 3.16 11.45
CA ALA A 147 8.55 1.92 11.85
C ALA A 147 9.95 1.83 11.24
N LEU A 148 10.82 1.03 11.86
CA LEU A 148 12.13 0.65 11.30
C LEU A 148 12.97 1.88 10.86
N ASP A 149 13.09 2.84 11.79
CA ASP A 149 13.79 4.11 11.59
C ASP A 149 13.28 4.93 10.38
N GLY A 150 11.99 4.78 10.06
CA GLY A 150 11.35 5.47 8.93
C GLY A 150 11.43 4.73 7.61
N SER A 151 11.90 3.47 7.60
CA SER A 151 11.94 2.63 6.39
C SER A 151 10.58 2.00 6.05
N ALA A 152 9.60 2.12 6.94
CA ALA A 152 8.24 1.66 6.75
C ALA A 152 7.26 2.53 7.54
N CYS A 153 5.99 2.55 7.10
CA CYS A 153 4.90 3.27 7.75
C CYS A 153 3.76 2.31 8.09
N LYS A 154 3.47 2.15 9.38
CA LYS A 154 2.33 1.35 9.86
C LYS A 154 1.02 1.98 9.41
N SER A 155 0.01 1.15 9.18
CA SER A 155 -1.37 1.63 9.21
C SER A 155 -1.79 1.93 10.66
N ALA A 156 -2.91 2.62 10.84
CA ALA A 156 -3.44 2.88 12.17
C ALA A 156 -3.85 1.59 12.91
N CYS A 157 -4.35 0.58 12.19
CA CYS A 157 -4.66 -0.71 12.79
C CYS A 157 -3.39 -1.37 13.36
N GLU A 158 -2.30 -1.38 12.59
CA GLU A 158 -1.03 -1.96 13.04
C GLU A 158 -0.37 -1.15 14.17
N ALA A 159 -0.56 0.16 14.21
CA ALA A 159 0.00 1.00 15.26
C ALA A 159 -0.78 0.92 16.59
N PHE A 160 -2.12 0.90 16.52
CA PHE A 160 -2.96 1.09 17.71
C PHE A 160 -3.81 -0.13 18.07
N GLY A 161 -4.13 -1.00 17.10
CA GLY A 161 -4.90 -2.22 17.32
C GLY A 161 -6.34 -2.02 17.79
N SER A 162 -6.87 -0.79 17.73
CA SER A 162 -8.23 -0.52 18.19
C SER A 162 -9.27 -1.02 17.16
N PRO A 163 -10.45 -1.46 17.61
CA PRO A 163 -11.50 -1.95 16.72
C PRO A 163 -11.91 -0.96 15.62
N GLU A 164 -11.88 0.34 15.92
CA GLU A 164 -12.16 1.44 14.98
C GLU A 164 -11.19 1.48 13.81
N TYR A 165 -9.88 1.29 14.07
CA TYR A 165 -8.86 1.32 13.02
C TYR A 165 -8.76 0.00 12.27
N CYS A 166 -9.05 -1.11 12.95
CA CYS A 166 -8.97 -2.45 12.39
C CYS A 166 -10.29 -2.93 11.79
N CYS A 167 -11.34 -2.11 11.82
CA CYS A 167 -12.68 -2.46 11.37
C CYS A 167 -13.16 -3.83 11.90
N SER A 168 -13.11 -3.99 13.22
CA SER A 168 -13.46 -5.24 13.87
C SER A 168 -14.51 -5.05 14.98
N GLY A 169 -15.13 -6.14 15.41
CA GLY A 169 -16.18 -6.11 16.44
C GLY A 169 -17.35 -5.20 16.04
N ALA A 170 -17.63 -4.17 16.84
CA ALA A 170 -18.69 -3.20 16.56
C ALA A 170 -18.45 -2.37 15.28
N TYR A 171 -17.20 -2.32 14.81
CA TYR A 171 -16.78 -1.64 13.58
C TYR A 171 -16.55 -2.63 12.43
N GLY A 172 -17.02 -3.87 12.57
CA GLY A 172 -16.90 -4.92 11.54
C GLY A 172 -17.87 -4.75 10.37
N SER A 173 -18.36 -3.53 10.12
CA SER A 173 -19.11 -3.24 8.92
C SER A 173 -18.72 -1.87 8.36
N PRO A 174 -18.85 -1.68 7.04
CA PRO A 174 -18.61 -0.40 6.36
C PRO A 174 -19.49 0.75 6.86
N SER A 175 -20.69 0.46 7.38
CA SER A 175 -21.56 1.49 7.94
C SER A 175 -21.09 1.96 9.33
N THR A 176 -20.28 1.16 10.02
CA THR A 176 -19.77 1.45 11.36
C THR A 176 -18.28 1.81 11.38
N CYS A 177 -17.44 1.25 10.51
CA CYS A 177 -16.04 1.62 10.36
C CYS A 177 -15.88 2.81 9.41
N ARG A 178 -15.53 3.96 9.96
CA ARG A 178 -15.33 5.19 9.18
C ARG A 178 -13.85 5.41 8.87
N PRO A 179 -13.52 6.13 7.79
CA PRO A 179 -12.16 6.60 7.57
C PRO A 179 -11.65 7.36 8.80
N SER A 180 -10.39 7.12 9.13
CA SER A 180 -9.65 7.87 10.15
C SER A 180 -8.77 8.93 9.51
N ILE A 181 -8.26 9.87 10.30
CA ILE A 181 -7.27 10.85 9.84
C ILE A 181 -6.03 10.17 9.19
N TYR A 182 -5.66 8.98 9.67
CA TYR A 182 -4.52 8.23 9.14
C TYR A 182 -4.83 7.58 7.80
N SER A 183 -6.00 6.94 7.66
CA SER A 183 -6.40 6.34 6.38
C SER A 183 -6.68 7.42 5.32
N GLU A 184 -7.28 8.55 5.71
CA GLU A 184 -7.48 9.69 4.82
C GLU A 184 -6.15 10.26 4.30
N MET A 185 -5.11 10.30 5.13
CA MET A 185 -3.78 10.73 4.70
C MET A 185 -3.12 9.72 3.73
N PHE A 186 -3.25 8.41 3.99
CA PHE A 186 -2.80 7.39 3.05
C PHE A 186 -3.54 7.50 1.72
N LYS A 187 -4.86 7.73 1.76
CA LYS A 187 -5.71 7.93 0.58
C LYS A 187 -5.32 9.19 -0.19
N ALA A 188 -5.05 10.29 0.50
CA ALA A 188 -4.63 11.53 -0.13
C ALA A 188 -3.29 11.38 -0.87
N ALA A 189 -2.34 10.63 -0.29
CA ALA A 189 -1.05 10.36 -0.90
C ALA A 189 -1.12 9.31 -2.03
N CYS A 190 -2.04 8.35 -1.91
CA CYS A 190 -2.21 7.22 -2.83
C CYS A 190 -3.70 7.03 -3.20
N PRO A 191 -4.31 7.92 -4.02
CA PRO A 191 -5.76 7.90 -4.26
C PRO A 191 -6.29 6.64 -4.95
N ARG A 192 -5.40 5.85 -5.56
CA ARG A 192 -5.72 4.63 -6.32
C ARG A 192 -5.37 3.34 -5.55
N SER A 193 -5.25 3.44 -4.23
CA SER A 193 -5.00 2.32 -3.33
C SER A 193 -6.05 2.26 -2.23
N TYR A 194 -6.27 1.05 -1.69
CA TYR A 194 -6.99 0.85 -0.44
C TYR A 194 -6.20 1.45 0.72
N SER A 195 -6.83 2.32 1.50
CA SER A 195 -6.22 2.98 2.66
C SER A 195 -6.67 2.41 4.02
N TYR A 196 -7.79 1.69 4.03
CA TYR A 196 -8.33 0.94 5.17
C TYR A 196 -9.32 -0.14 4.69
N ALA A 197 -9.76 -1.02 5.59
CA ALA A 197 -10.48 -2.26 5.24
C ALA A 197 -11.78 -2.06 4.45
N TYR A 198 -12.50 -0.95 4.66
CA TYR A 198 -13.76 -0.65 3.96
C TYR A 198 -13.67 0.64 3.13
N ASP A 199 -12.48 0.92 2.59
CA ASP A 199 -12.30 2.03 1.64
C ASP A 199 -13.24 1.88 0.44
N ASP A 200 -13.50 3.00 -0.21
CA ASP A 200 -14.54 3.08 -1.24
C ASP A 200 -14.18 2.31 -2.53
N ALA A 201 -15.19 2.16 -3.39
CA ALA A 201 -15.10 1.43 -4.65
C ALA A 201 -14.10 2.03 -5.66
N THR A 202 -13.51 3.20 -5.40
CA THR A 202 -12.42 3.73 -6.26
C THR A 202 -11.11 2.95 -6.09
N SER A 203 -11.07 2.02 -5.15
CA SER A 203 -9.86 1.27 -4.75
C SER A 203 -9.84 -0.16 -5.29
N THR A 204 -10.98 -0.72 -5.71
CA THR A 204 -11.04 -2.02 -6.41
C THR A 204 -11.11 -1.80 -7.91
N PHE A 205 -10.25 -2.50 -8.64
CA PHE A 205 -10.15 -2.40 -10.09
C PHE A 205 -10.50 -3.72 -10.74
N THR A 206 -11.04 -3.62 -11.96
CA THR A 206 -11.54 -4.78 -12.65
C THR A 206 -11.09 -4.83 -14.10
N CYS A 207 -10.82 -6.05 -14.55
CA CYS A 207 -10.41 -6.32 -15.92
C CYS A 207 -10.80 -7.75 -16.28
N THR A 208 -11.00 -8.03 -17.56
CA THR A 208 -11.35 -9.37 -18.04
C THR A 208 -10.31 -9.85 -19.04
N GLY A 209 -9.70 -11.00 -18.77
CA GLY A 209 -8.76 -11.66 -19.68
C GLY A 209 -7.47 -10.89 -19.88
N ALA A 210 -6.93 -10.30 -18.81
CA ALA A 210 -5.67 -9.56 -18.84
C ALA A 210 -4.50 -10.36 -18.28
N ASP A 211 -3.31 -9.94 -18.70
CA ASP A 211 -2.06 -10.16 -17.99
C ASP A 211 -1.73 -8.92 -17.14
N TYR A 212 -1.00 -9.11 -16.04
CA TYR A 212 -0.76 -8.06 -15.06
C TYR A 212 0.74 -7.81 -14.85
N THR A 213 1.12 -6.54 -14.74
CA THR A 213 2.48 -6.14 -14.37
C THR A 213 2.46 -5.51 -12.97
N VAL A 214 3.21 -6.10 -12.04
CA VAL A 214 3.46 -5.56 -10.69
C VAL A 214 4.80 -4.84 -10.73
N THR A 215 4.80 -3.50 -10.59
CA THR A 215 6.02 -2.70 -10.63
C THR A 215 6.34 -2.11 -9.27
N PHE A 216 7.53 -2.43 -8.75
CA PHE A 216 8.10 -1.81 -7.56
C PHE A 216 8.86 -0.53 -7.93
N CYS A 217 8.66 0.53 -7.14
CA CYS A 217 9.22 1.87 -7.31
C CYS A 217 9.01 2.47 -8.72
N PRO A 218 7.76 2.55 -9.24
CA PRO A 218 7.45 2.96 -10.61
C PRO A 218 7.93 4.36 -11.00
N SER A 219 8.03 5.27 -10.02
CA SER A 219 8.45 6.67 -10.20
C SER A 219 9.97 6.87 -10.18
N SER A 220 10.77 5.81 -10.00
CA SER A 220 12.22 5.94 -9.96
C SER A 220 12.75 6.32 -11.35
N PRO A 221 13.59 7.36 -11.49
CA PRO A 221 14.11 7.81 -12.77
C PRO A 221 15.09 6.76 -13.34
N SER A 222 14.56 5.75 -14.01
CA SER A 222 15.33 4.84 -14.85
C SER A 222 15.34 5.39 -16.28
N GLN A 223 16.40 6.17 -16.57
CA GLN A 223 16.98 6.46 -17.89
C GLN A 223 16.33 5.73 -19.08
N LYS A 224 15.21 6.24 -19.60
CA LYS A 224 14.72 5.89 -20.94
C LYS A 224 13.83 6.99 -21.52
N SER A 225 14.44 8.15 -21.77
CA SER A 225 14.01 9.04 -22.85
C SER A 225 15.22 9.49 -23.64
N SER A 226 15.75 8.57 -24.44
CA SER A 226 16.60 8.87 -25.59
C SER A 226 16.35 7.83 -26.67
N ARG A 227 15.11 7.84 -27.18
CA ARG A 227 14.78 7.26 -28.48
C ARG A 227 13.83 8.21 -29.20
N ASP A 228 14.39 9.35 -29.58
CA ASP A 228 14.02 10.01 -30.82
C ASP A 228 15.28 10.06 -31.68
N THR A 229 15.55 8.95 -32.39
CA THR A 229 16.44 8.97 -33.54
C THR A 229 15.54 9.08 -34.76
N THR A 230 15.25 10.31 -35.18
CA THR A 230 14.72 10.56 -36.52
C THR A 230 15.83 10.32 -37.54
N PRO A 231 15.59 9.58 -38.64
CA PRO A 231 16.59 9.39 -39.68
C PRO A 231 16.68 10.65 -40.55
N MET A 232 17.85 11.28 -40.56
CA MET A 232 18.19 12.37 -41.48
C MET A 232 18.47 11.76 -42.86
N SER A 233 17.50 11.86 -43.76
CA SER A 233 17.67 11.52 -45.16
C SER A 233 18.48 12.61 -45.87
N SER A 234 19.52 12.17 -46.58
CA SER A 234 20.44 12.96 -47.36
C SER A 234 19.82 13.41 -48.69
N THR A 235 19.93 14.70 -49.02
CA THR A 235 19.93 15.11 -50.43
C THR A 235 20.79 16.35 -50.63
N THR A 236 21.89 16.15 -51.35
CA THR A 236 22.83 17.14 -51.87
C THR A 236 22.17 18.01 -52.95
N PRO A 237 22.60 19.28 -53.11
CA PRO A 237 22.69 19.85 -54.46
C PRO A 237 24.08 20.41 -54.78
N THR A 238 24.53 20.09 -55.99
CA THR A 238 25.80 20.50 -56.62
C THR A 238 25.72 21.91 -57.23
N ILE A 239 26.73 22.72 -56.87
CA ILE A 239 27.42 23.85 -57.54
C ILE A 239 26.86 24.43 -58.86
N GLY A 240 26.77 25.78 -58.92
CA GLY A 240 26.81 26.58 -60.16
C GLY A 240 26.94 28.11 -59.92
N SER A 241 28.06 28.69 -60.39
CA SER A 241 28.55 30.09 -60.25
C SER A 241 27.68 31.22 -60.82
N GLY A 242 27.89 32.46 -60.32
CA GLY A 242 27.87 33.66 -61.18
C GLY A 242 27.38 35.00 -60.59
N ILE A 243 28.34 35.82 -60.10
CA ILE A 243 28.53 37.28 -60.28
C ILE A 243 27.32 38.26 -60.21
N GLY A 244 27.39 39.23 -59.28
CA GLY A 244 26.70 40.53 -59.38
C GLY A 244 26.63 41.33 -58.06
N THR A 245 27.55 42.27 -57.87
CA THR A 245 27.51 43.35 -56.85
C THR A 245 26.68 44.56 -57.37
N PRO A 246 26.56 45.70 -56.65
CA PRO A 246 26.18 45.95 -55.24
C PRO A 246 25.11 47.08 -55.13
N MET A 247 24.41 47.25 -53.99
CA MET A 247 23.98 48.59 -53.50
C MET A 247 23.81 48.62 -51.97
N THR A 248 24.10 49.80 -51.44
CA THR A 248 24.48 50.19 -50.07
C THR A 248 23.29 50.69 -49.22
N PRO A 249 23.49 51.13 -47.94
CA PRO A 249 22.58 50.90 -46.82
C PRO A 249 21.74 52.12 -46.42
N THR A 250 20.76 51.91 -45.53
CA THR A 250 20.23 52.99 -44.69
C THR A 250 19.95 52.52 -43.26
N THR A 251 20.37 53.35 -42.32
CA THR A 251 20.38 53.27 -40.85
C THR A 251 19.03 53.66 -40.20
N PRO A 252 18.89 53.52 -38.86
CA PRO A 252 17.63 53.44 -38.12
C PRO A 252 17.29 54.71 -37.30
N MET A 253 16.09 54.76 -36.72
CA MET A 253 15.60 55.54 -35.54
C MET A 253 14.08 55.30 -35.45
N ALA A 254 13.32 55.32 -34.34
CA ALA A 254 13.44 55.74 -32.94
C ALA A 254 12.25 55.08 -32.17
N SER A 255 12.36 54.60 -30.94
CA SER A 255 12.18 55.30 -29.64
C SER A 255 10.73 55.62 -29.23
N GLY A 256 10.38 55.32 -27.97
CA GLY A 256 9.23 55.88 -27.23
C GLY A 256 8.49 54.83 -26.37
N THR A 257 8.95 54.44 -25.17
CA THR A 257 8.65 55.00 -23.83
C THR A 257 7.25 55.59 -23.59
N GLY A 258 6.57 55.08 -22.57
CA GLY A 258 5.38 55.69 -21.95
C GLY A 258 4.87 54.92 -20.73
N ILE A 259 5.26 55.37 -19.54
CA ILE A 259 4.77 54.97 -18.20
C ILE A 259 3.45 55.69 -17.90
N GLY A 260 2.53 55.06 -17.14
CA GLY A 260 1.38 55.75 -16.54
C GLY A 260 0.70 54.95 -15.42
N THR A 261 0.85 55.42 -14.18
CA THR A 261 0.16 55.03 -12.94
C THR A 261 -1.12 55.85 -12.72
N GLN A 262 -2.09 55.29 -11.95
CA GLN A 262 -3.04 55.93 -11.00
C GLN A 262 -4.21 54.93 -10.72
N THR A 263 -4.53 54.45 -9.50
CA THR A 263 -5.20 55.01 -8.29
C THR A 263 -6.63 55.56 -8.45
N GLY A 264 -7.54 55.05 -7.59
CA GLY A 264 -8.86 55.61 -7.18
C GLY A 264 -9.88 54.49 -6.86
N THR A 265 -10.20 54.13 -5.60
CA THR A 265 -11.09 54.70 -4.55
C THR A 265 -12.58 54.84 -4.89
N GLY A 266 -13.46 54.20 -4.08
CA GLY A 266 -14.83 54.69 -3.79
C GLY A 266 -15.95 53.64 -3.57
N THR A 267 -16.32 53.41 -2.28
CA THR A 267 -17.70 53.34 -1.67
C THR A 267 -18.85 52.59 -2.37
N GLY A 268 -19.77 51.81 -1.78
CA GLY A 268 -20.20 51.51 -0.40
C GLY A 268 -21.69 51.02 -0.43
N ILE A 269 -22.20 50.49 0.70
CA ILE A 269 -23.60 50.03 1.02
C ILE A 269 -23.93 48.58 0.56
N GLY A 270 -24.38 47.61 1.35
CA GLY A 270 -24.82 47.53 2.75
C GLY A 270 -26.26 46.98 2.87
N THR A 271 -26.44 45.72 3.27
CA THR A 271 -27.63 45.22 3.99
C THR A 271 -27.24 43.96 4.77
N GLY A 272 -27.38 44.00 6.10
CA GLY A 272 -27.22 42.85 6.98
C GLY A 272 -28.56 42.21 7.35
N SER A 273 -28.46 41.00 7.91
CA SER A 273 -29.46 40.44 8.82
C SER A 273 -28.76 39.55 9.85
N THR A 274 -29.03 39.89 11.10
CA THR A 274 -28.54 39.31 12.36
C THR A 274 -29.55 38.33 12.96
N GLY A 275 -29.05 37.44 13.83
CA GLY A 275 -29.81 36.70 14.87
C GLY A 275 -30.04 35.24 14.50
N SER A 276 -29.81 34.24 15.36
CA SER A 276 -29.82 34.23 16.83
C SER A 276 -29.13 32.96 17.37
N GLN A 277 -28.55 33.10 18.57
CA GLN A 277 -28.04 32.02 19.42
C GLN A 277 -29.19 31.24 20.08
N GLU A 278 -29.06 29.91 20.12
CA GLU A 278 -29.49 28.99 21.20
C GLU A 278 -28.50 27.79 21.11
N GLY A 279 -27.91 27.19 22.16
CA GLY A 279 -28.20 27.25 23.59
C GLY A 279 -28.69 25.92 24.15
N ALA A 280 -27.94 24.81 24.02
CA ALA A 280 -28.13 23.57 24.80
C ALA A 280 -26.86 22.69 24.69
N GLY A 281 -26.17 22.20 25.72
CA GLY A 281 -26.50 22.12 27.15
C GLY A 281 -27.06 20.76 27.55
N PHE A 282 -26.28 19.69 27.51
CA PHE A 282 -26.58 18.41 28.19
C PHE A 282 -25.26 17.87 28.77
N ALA A 283 -24.93 18.14 30.04
CA ALA A 283 -25.42 17.53 31.27
C ALA A 283 -24.94 16.08 31.46
N TYR A 284 -23.78 15.95 32.10
CA TYR A 284 -23.38 14.77 32.87
C TYR A 284 -24.35 14.59 34.05
N THR A 285 -24.93 13.41 34.18
CA THR A 285 -25.51 12.94 35.45
C THR A 285 -24.87 11.61 35.81
N GLY A 286 -24.17 11.60 36.94
CA GLY A 286 -23.70 10.38 37.58
C GLY A 286 -24.69 9.86 38.64
N ALA A 287 -24.24 8.77 39.25
CA ALA A 287 -24.70 8.10 40.48
C ALA A 287 -25.75 6.98 40.34
N GLY A 288 -25.27 5.77 40.64
CA GLY A 288 -26.05 4.57 40.95
C GLY A 288 -25.13 3.54 41.60
N VAL A 289 -24.84 3.75 42.89
CA VAL A 289 -24.04 2.88 43.77
C VAL A 289 -24.86 1.65 44.18
N GLY A 290 -24.25 0.47 44.17
CA GLY A 290 -24.78 -0.76 44.76
C GLY A 290 -23.65 -1.72 45.14
N VAL A 291 -23.32 -1.74 46.44
CA VAL A 291 -22.56 -2.77 47.18
C VAL A 291 -23.59 -3.76 47.73
N ASP A 292 -23.44 -5.08 47.96
CA ASP A 292 -22.34 -6.02 48.28
C ASP A 292 -22.96 -7.47 48.26
N PRO A 293 -22.39 -8.55 48.87
CA PRO A 293 -21.17 -9.34 48.60
C PRO A 293 -21.46 -10.82 48.17
N GLY A 294 -20.45 -11.57 47.70
CA GLY A 294 -20.56 -13.04 47.67
C GLY A 294 -19.49 -13.80 46.87
N LEU A 295 -18.51 -14.34 47.58
CA LEU A 295 -17.33 -15.13 47.17
C LEU A 295 -17.59 -16.32 46.22
N GLY A 296 -16.62 -16.60 45.33
CA GLY A 296 -16.50 -17.88 44.62
C GLY A 296 -15.27 -17.96 43.69
N TYR A 297 -14.16 -18.47 44.22
CA TYR A 297 -12.94 -18.83 43.48
C TYR A 297 -13.15 -20.16 42.76
N SER A 298 -12.92 -20.24 41.44
CA SER A 298 -12.41 -21.44 40.77
C SER A 298 -11.89 -21.12 39.36
N SER A 299 -10.82 -21.81 39.00
CA SER A 299 -10.04 -21.64 37.78
C SER A 299 -10.71 -22.23 36.53
N SER A 300 -10.20 -21.73 35.41
CA SER A 300 -9.85 -22.41 34.14
C SER A 300 -10.89 -22.50 33.01
N VAL A 301 -10.33 -22.21 31.83
CA VAL A 301 -10.64 -22.70 30.47
C VAL A 301 -11.36 -21.71 29.52
N THR A 302 -10.54 -21.26 28.55
CA THR A 302 -10.81 -20.79 27.17
C THR A 302 -11.69 -19.56 26.96
N GLY A 303 -11.05 -18.42 26.72
CA GLY A 303 -11.60 -17.28 26.00
C GLY A 303 -10.62 -16.85 24.90
N SER A 304 -10.66 -17.53 23.75
CA SER A 304 -9.96 -17.10 22.53
C SER A 304 -10.74 -15.93 21.93
N GLY A 305 -10.30 -14.70 22.16
CA GLY A 305 -10.82 -13.51 21.50
C GLY A 305 -10.05 -13.22 20.22
N SER A 306 -10.29 -13.99 19.16
CA SER A 306 -9.80 -13.70 17.81
C SER A 306 -10.79 -12.74 17.14
N GLY A 307 -10.46 -11.44 17.12
CA GLY A 307 -11.21 -10.44 16.38
C GLY A 307 -10.68 -10.31 14.96
N SER A 308 -11.03 -11.28 14.09
CA SER A 308 -10.76 -11.25 12.66
C SER A 308 -11.58 -10.12 12.01
N GLY A 309 -10.92 -9.16 11.37
CA GLY A 309 -11.55 -8.18 10.48
C GLY A 309 -11.60 -8.77 9.09
N SER A 310 -12.72 -9.40 8.73
CA SER A 310 -13.01 -9.77 7.35
C SER A 310 -13.24 -8.48 6.56
N GLY A 311 -12.18 -7.92 5.99
CA GLY A 311 -12.37 -6.84 5.02
C GLY A 311 -12.98 -7.44 3.77
N GLU A 312 -14.20 -6.99 3.50
CA GLU A 312 -14.94 -7.31 2.30
C GLU A 312 -14.74 -6.14 1.35
N ALA A 313 -14.37 -6.42 0.10
CA ALA A 313 -14.26 -5.38 -0.89
C ALA A 313 -15.64 -5.05 -1.46
N MET A 314 -15.87 -3.76 -1.67
CA MET A 314 -17.10 -3.23 -2.23
C MET A 314 -17.10 -3.26 -3.75
N LEU A 315 -18.12 -3.90 -4.32
CA LEU A 315 -18.42 -3.82 -5.75
C LEU A 315 -19.11 -2.50 -6.09
N ALA A 316 -19.06 -2.12 -7.37
CA ALA A 316 -19.68 -0.90 -7.88
C ALA A 316 -21.22 -0.87 -7.70
N ASP A 317 -21.85 -2.01 -7.44
CA ASP A 317 -23.28 -2.13 -7.13
C ASP A 317 -23.59 -2.06 -5.61
N GLY A 318 -22.56 -1.82 -4.78
CA GLY A 318 -22.68 -1.73 -3.32
C GLY A 318 -22.81 -3.08 -2.62
N SER A 319 -22.61 -4.19 -3.34
CA SER A 319 -22.50 -5.52 -2.74
C SER A 319 -21.07 -5.80 -2.29
N TYR A 320 -20.93 -6.51 -1.17
CA TYR A 320 -19.66 -6.88 -0.59
C TYR A 320 -19.24 -8.24 -1.15
N LEU A 321 -18.05 -8.31 -1.75
CA LEU A 321 -17.42 -9.60 -2.01
C LEU A 321 -16.91 -10.15 -0.67
N ALA A 322 -17.61 -11.15 -0.16
CA ALA A 322 -17.00 -12.09 0.77
C ALA A 322 -15.80 -12.74 0.06
N GLY A 323 -14.58 -12.39 0.47
CA GLY A 323 -13.36 -13.05 0.01
C GLY A 323 -12.43 -12.27 -0.92
N LEU A 324 -12.48 -10.93 -0.98
CA LEU A 324 -11.25 -10.19 -1.27
C LEU A 324 -10.35 -10.19 -0.03
N ALA A 325 -9.05 -10.22 -0.27
CA ALA A 325 -8.06 -10.95 0.51
C ALA A 325 -7.62 -10.27 1.81
N MET A 326 -8.54 -10.01 2.73
CA MET A 326 -8.16 -9.67 4.12
C MET A 326 -7.82 -10.95 4.86
N GLY A 327 -6.77 -11.61 4.37
CA GLY A 327 -6.24 -12.84 4.93
C GLY A 327 -5.55 -12.52 6.25
N ASP A 328 -6.19 -12.96 7.33
CA ASP A 328 -5.65 -13.09 8.69
C ASP A 328 -4.15 -13.43 8.63
N SER A 329 -3.30 -12.43 8.86
CA SER A 329 -1.94 -12.70 9.28
C SER A 329 -2.04 -13.29 10.68
N PRO A 330 -1.59 -14.54 10.94
CA PRO A 330 -1.58 -15.05 12.29
C PRO A 330 -0.61 -14.17 13.09
N ARG A 331 -1.15 -13.28 13.93
CA ARG A 331 -0.37 -12.55 14.93
C ARG A 331 0.42 -13.60 15.71
N ARG A 332 1.74 -13.66 15.48
CA ARG A 332 2.62 -14.33 16.42
C ARG A 332 2.54 -13.52 17.71
N THR A 333 1.88 -14.07 18.72
CA THR A 333 2.15 -13.69 20.10
C THR A 333 3.64 -13.86 20.32
N THR A 334 4.36 -12.74 20.41
CA THR A 334 5.75 -12.75 20.87
C THR A 334 5.70 -13.21 22.33
N PHE A 335 5.91 -14.50 22.57
CA PHE A 335 6.29 -14.96 23.90
C PHE A 335 7.65 -14.32 24.19
N SER A 336 7.64 -13.27 25.01
CA SER A 336 8.85 -12.77 25.65
C SER A 336 9.52 -13.96 26.34
N SER A 337 10.70 -14.33 25.87
CA SER A 337 11.56 -15.38 26.42
C SER A 337 12.17 -14.93 27.75
N ALA A 338 11.31 -14.60 28.70
CA ALA A 338 11.67 -14.20 30.06
C ALA A 338 11.12 -15.18 31.10
N PHE A 339 10.94 -16.47 30.79
CA PHE A 339 10.59 -17.49 31.79
C PHE A 339 11.05 -18.90 31.36
N LEU A 340 12.35 -19.08 31.14
CA LEU A 340 12.96 -20.43 31.11
C LEU A 340 14.35 -20.40 31.77
N TYR A 341 14.41 -20.03 33.05
CA TYR A 341 15.55 -20.31 33.93
C TYR A 341 15.06 -20.54 35.36
N SER A 342 14.31 -21.62 35.61
CA SER A 342 14.14 -22.10 37.00
C SER A 342 13.81 -23.59 37.15
N ALA A 343 14.19 -24.44 36.19
CA ALA A 343 13.93 -25.88 36.28
C ALA A 343 15.18 -26.72 35.99
N SER A 344 16.29 -26.45 36.69
CA SER A 344 17.44 -27.37 36.71
C SER A 344 18.20 -27.39 38.05
N PHE A 345 17.65 -26.84 39.14
CA PHE A 345 18.36 -26.78 40.43
C PHE A 345 17.76 -27.65 41.55
N PHE A 346 16.85 -28.58 41.23
CA PHE A 346 16.22 -29.46 42.24
C PHE A 346 16.45 -30.97 42.05
N LEU A 347 17.44 -31.36 41.24
CA LEU A 347 17.83 -32.78 41.06
C LEU A 347 19.30 -33.10 41.41
N ILE A 348 20.00 -32.19 42.10
CA ILE A 348 21.37 -32.44 42.61
C ILE A 348 21.45 -32.20 44.14
N LEU A 349 20.36 -32.40 44.87
CA LEU A 349 20.39 -32.39 46.34
C LEU A 349 19.50 -33.48 46.95
N SER A 350 19.65 -34.72 46.44
CA SER A 350 19.15 -35.92 47.13
C SER A 350 20.19 -37.04 47.19
N CYS A 351 21.47 -36.73 46.99
CA CYS A 351 22.58 -37.66 47.24
C CYS A 351 23.49 -37.25 48.42
N TYR A 352 23.09 -36.24 49.21
CA TYR A 352 23.75 -35.92 50.47
C TYR A 352 22.68 -35.70 51.54
N PHE A 353 22.46 -36.75 52.32
CA PHE A 353 21.80 -36.87 53.64
C PHE A 353 20.74 -37.98 53.66
N LEU A 354 21.20 -39.12 54.21
CA LEU A 354 20.49 -40.28 54.77
C LEU A 354 19.81 -41.24 53.78
#